data_AF-B3SHZ2-F1
#
_entry.id   AF-B3SHZ2-F1
#
_cell.length_a   1.000
_cell.length_b   1.000
_cell.length_c   1.000
_cell.angle_alpha   90.00
_cell.angle_beta   90.00
_cell.angle_gamma   90.00
#
_symmetry.space_group_name_H-M   'P 1'
#
loop_
_entity.id
_entity.type
_entity.pdbx_description
1 polymer ?
#
loop_
_entity_poly.entity_id
_entity_poly.type
_entity_poly.pdbx_seq_one_letter_code
_entity_poly.pdbx_strand_id
1 'polypeptide(L)'
;VKRKMQPGDKMAGRHGNKGVVSRIVPVEDMPFLEDGTHADIVLNPLGVPSRMNVGQILETHLGWACAGMGRKIGELIDAYKTGGDIKPLRKTLESFMPANDRNEPVRDYDDESVVRLSEQMRRGVAIATPVFDGAHEADINIMLEQAGLHTSGQSQLYDGRTGEPFDRKVTMGYIYMLKLHHLVDDKIHARSIGPYSLVTQQPLGGKAQFGGQRFGEMEVWALE
;
A
#
# COMPACT_ATOMS: atom_id res chain seq x y z
N VAL A 1 -4.46 -24.03 8.35
CA VAL A 1 -3.17 -23.92 7.62
C VAL A 1 -2.92 -22.45 7.29
N LYS A 2 -1.74 -21.90 7.59
CA LYS A 2 -1.39 -20.51 7.24
C LYS A 2 -0.92 -20.47 5.78
N ARG A 3 -1.56 -19.67 4.91
CA ARG A 3 -1.19 -19.52 3.49
C ARG A 3 -0.41 -18.23 3.27
N LYS A 4 0.77 -18.32 2.65
CA LYS A 4 1.61 -17.16 2.30
C LYS A 4 1.09 -16.47 1.03
N MET A 5 1.60 -15.27 0.73
CA MET A 5 1.35 -14.61 -0.56
C MET A 5 2.22 -15.23 -1.64
N GLN A 6 1.67 -15.40 -2.84
CA GLN A 6 2.39 -15.96 -3.99
C GLN A 6 1.87 -15.38 -5.31
N PRO A 7 2.63 -15.54 -6.41
CA PRO A 7 2.16 -15.17 -7.74
C PRO A 7 0.82 -15.82 -8.06
N GLY A 8 -0.11 -15.04 -8.62
CA GLY A 8 -1.50 -15.46 -8.89
C GLY A 8 -2.51 -15.05 -7.82
N ASP A 9 -2.08 -14.69 -6.60
CA ASP A 9 -2.99 -14.15 -5.58
C ASP A 9 -3.50 -12.76 -5.98
N LYS A 10 -4.76 -12.47 -5.62
CA LYS A 10 -5.42 -11.21 -5.95
C LYS A 10 -5.30 -10.19 -4.82
N MET A 11 -4.82 -8.99 -5.17
CA MET A 11 -4.70 -7.83 -4.29
C MET A 11 -5.60 -6.70 -4.79
N ALA A 12 -6.00 -5.80 -3.89
CA ALA A 12 -6.76 -4.61 -4.24
C ALA A 12 -6.47 -3.44 -3.31
N GLY A 13 -6.51 -2.21 -3.84
CA GLY A 13 -6.62 -1.01 -3.01
C GLY A 13 -8.09 -0.66 -2.75
N ARG A 14 -8.30 0.39 -1.96
CA ARG A 14 -9.64 0.88 -1.61
C ARG A 14 -10.34 1.64 -2.74
N HIS A 15 -9.57 2.10 -3.74
CA HIS A 15 -10.04 2.89 -4.88
C HIS A 15 -10.42 2.05 -6.11
N GLY A 16 -10.76 0.78 -5.90
CA GLY A 16 -11.17 -0.14 -6.97
C GLY A 16 -10.03 -0.65 -7.87
N ASN A 17 -8.79 -0.22 -7.63
CA ASN A 17 -7.60 -0.77 -8.27
C ASN A 17 -7.40 -2.22 -7.80
N LYS A 18 -7.43 -3.17 -8.75
CA LYS A 18 -7.25 -4.60 -8.49
C LYS A 18 -6.09 -5.10 -9.34
N GLY A 19 -5.29 -5.99 -8.76
CA GLY A 19 -4.14 -6.60 -9.42
C GLY A 19 -3.99 -8.05 -9.02
N VAL A 20 -3.25 -8.79 -9.83
CA VAL A 20 -2.77 -10.13 -9.51
C VAL A 20 -1.27 -10.00 -9.28
N VAL A 21 -0.75 -10.60 -8.22
CA VAL A 21 0.70 -10.62 -7.98
C VAL A 21 1.36 -11.37 -9.13
N SER A 22 2.22 -10.70 -9.89
CA SER A 22 2.90 -11.29 -11.06
C SER A 22 4.23 -11.92 -10.68
N ARG A 23 5.02 -11.24 -9.85
CA ARG A 23 6.34 -11.67 -9.40
C ARG A 23 6.60 -11.18 -7.98
N ILE A 24 7.31 -11.99 -7.21
CA ILE A 24 7.93 -11.60 -5.95
C ILE A 24 9.43 -11.57 -6.23
N VAL A 25 10.05 -10.42 -6.02
CA VAL A 25 11.49 -10.22 -6.27
C VAL A 25 12.23 -10.08 -4.94
N PRO A 26 13.54 -10.37 -4.91
CA PRO A 26 14.40 -10.00 -3.80
C PRO A 26 14.37 -8.48 -3.54
N VAL A 27 14.70 -8.07 -2.32
CA VAL A 27 14.64 -6.64 -1.94
C VAL A 27 15.67 -5.82 -2.71
N GLU A 28 16.86 -6.37 -2.93
CA GLU A 28 17.96 -5.75 -3.68
C GLU A 28 17.60 -5.44 -5.15
N ASP A 29 16.60 -6.11 -5.71
CA ASP A 29 16.12 -5.86 -7.07
C ASP A 29 15.09 -4.70 -7.13
N MET A 30 14.58 -4.25 -5.98
CA MET A 30 13.52 -3.23 -5.94
C MET A 30 14.08 -1.82 -6.10
N PRO A 31 13.32 -0.91 -6.72
CA PRO A 31 13.66 0.51 -6.71
C PRO A 31 13.83 1.04 -5.28
N PHE A 32 14.84 1.87 -5.06
CA PHE A 32 15.13 2.44 -3.75
C PHE A 32 15.32 3.96 -3.80
N LEU A 33 15.16 4.58 -2.64
CA LEU A 33 15.32 6.02 -2.40
C LEU A 33 16.78 6.36 -2.09
N GLU A 34 17.12 7.66 -2.08
CA GLU A 34 18.47 8.14 -1.71
C GLU A 34 18.93 7.70 -0.31
N ASP A 35 17.97 7.48 0.60
CA ASP A 35 18.23 6.98 1.95
C ASP A 35 18.43 5.45 2.03
N GLY A 36 18.38 4.74 0.89
CA GLY A 36 18.48 3.28 0.79
C GLY A 36 17.17 2.53 1.07
N THR A 37 16.07 3.23 1.36
CA THR A 37 14.77 2.59 1.59
C THR A 37 14.22 2.05 0.28
N HIS A 38 13.91 0.75 0.24
CA HIS A 38 13.35 0.09 -0.93
C HIS A 38 11.83 0.22 -0.97
N ALA A 39 11.25 0.26 -2.17
CA ALA A 39 9.82 0.14 -2.36
C ALA A 39 9.33 -1.29 -2.07
N ASP A 40 8.14 -1.44 -1.48
CA ASP A 40 7.54 -2.76 -1.23
C ASP A 40 6.72 -3.27 -2.43
N ILE A 41 6.06 -2.37 -3.15
CA ILE A 41 5.14 -2.70 -4.25
C ILE A 41 5.32 -1.69 -5.38
N VAL A 42 5.46 -2.19 -6.61
CA VAL A 42 5.46 -1.36 -7.83
C VAL A 42 4.10 -1.50 -8.53
N LEU A 43 3.42 -0.38 -8.74
CA LEU A 43 2.13 -0.31 -9.43
C LEU A 43 2.26 0.37 -10.80
N ASN A 44 1.48 -0.09 -11.78
CA ASN A 44 1.48 0.49 -13.11
C ASN A 44 0.68 1.82 -13.14
N PRO A 45 1.30 2.95 -13.51
CA PRO A 45 0.63 4.25 -13.53
C PRO A 45 -0.48 4.34 -14.60
N LEU A 46 -0.39 3.56 -15.68
CA LEU A 46 -1.36 3.61 -16.80
C LEU A 46 -2.78 3.23 -16.39
N GLY A 47 -2.92 2.50 -15.27
CA GLY A 47 -4.23 2.10 -14.75
C GLY A 47 -5.03 3.22 -14.10
N VAL A 48 -4.40 4.37 -13.79
CA VAL A 48 -5.06 5.49 -13.10
C VAL A 48 -5.83 6.38 -14.07
N PRO A 49 -5.25 6.90 -15.17
CA PRO A 49 -5.96 7.81 -16.07
C PRO A 49 -7.19 7.16 -16.71
N SER A 50 -7.09 5.90 -17.13
CA SER A 50 -8.18 5.21 -17.82
C SER A 50 -9.36 4.88 -16.91
N ARG A 51 -9.14 4.76 -15.60
CA ARG A 51 -10.18 4.40 -14.61
C ARG A 51 -10.67 5.59 -13.80
N MET A 52 -10.05 6.76 -13.96
CA MET A 52 -10.38 8.00 -13.27
C MET A 52 -10.43 7.89 -11.75
N ASN A 53 -9.66 6.96 -11.16
CA ASN A 53 -9.59 6.74 -9.72
C ASN A 53 -8.41 7.49 -9.10
N VAL A 54 -8.43 8.82 -9.24
CA VAL A 54 -7.36 9.74 -8.80
C VAL A 54 -7.14 9.71 -7.28
N GLY A 55 -8.16 9.35 -6.51
CA GLY A 55 -8.07 9.23 -5.05
C GLY A 55 -6.93 8.32 -4.56
N GLN A 56 -6.51 7.32 -5.34
CA GLN A 56 -5.37 6.48 -4.96
C GLN A 56 -4.03 7.25 -4.98
N ILE A 57 -3.90 8.26 -5.84
CA ILE A 57 -2.71 9.12 -5.89
C ILE A 57 -2.72 10.06 -4.68
N LEU A 58 -3.88 10.65 -4.36
CA LEU A 58 -4.05 11.48 -3.17
C LEU A 58 -3.77 10.69 -1.88
N GLU A 59 -4.27 9.45 -1.79
CA GLU A 59 -3.94 8.53 -0.69
C GLU A 59 -2.43 8.29 -0.61
N THR A 60 -1.77 8.05 -1.74
CA THR A 60 -0.32 7.80 -1.80
C THR A 60 0.48 8.99 -1.31
N HIS A 61 0.15 10.21 -1.76
CA HIS A 61 0.83 11.45 -1.32
C HIS A 61 0.59 11.74 0.16
N LEU A 62 -0.66 11.63 0.63
CA LEU A 62 -0.99 11.84 2.03
C LEU A 62 -0.31 10.81 2.93
N GLY A 63 -0.32 9.54 2.53
CA GLY A 63 0.38 8.47 3.23
C GLY A 63 1.90 8.70 3.28
N TRP A 64 2.47 9.30 2.23
CA TRP A 64 3.88 9.70 2.21
C TRP A 64 4.19 10.80 3.23
N ALA A 65 3.36 11.83 3.29
CA ALA A 65 3.47 12.89 4.30
C ALA A 65 3.35 12.32 5.73
N CYS A 66 2.34 11.47 5.99
CA CYS A 66 2.13 10.79 7.26
C CYS A 66 3.35 9.99 7.72
N ALA A 67 3.99 9.24 6.81
CA ALA A 67 5.19 8.48 7.12
C ALA A 67 6.41 9.37 7.37
N GLY A 68 6.60 10.43 6.58
CA GLY A 68 7.69 11.39 6.78
C GLY A 68 7.58 12.13 8.12
N MET A 69 6.38 12.56 8.50
CA MET A 69 6.14 13.13 9.84
C MET A 69 6.43 12.10 10.95
N GLY A 70 6.02 10.85 10.77
CA GLY A 70 6.31 9.76 11.71
C GLY A 70 7.80 9.51 11.91
N ARG A 71 8.60 9.53 10.82
CA ARG A 71 10.07 9.42 10.90
C ARG A 71 10.67 10.55 11.71
N LYS A 72 10.25 11.79 11.47
CA LYS A 72 10.71 12.97 12.21
C LYS A 72 10.34 12.90 13.69
N ILE A 73 9.13 12.44 14.02
CA ILE A 73 8.74 12.14 15.41
C ILE A 73 9.67 11.08 16.01
N GLY A 74 9.95 10.00 15.28
CA GLY A 74 10.85 8.94 15.70
C GLY A 74 12.26 9.42 16.05
N GLU A 75 12.85 10.25 15.20
CA GLU A 75 14.16 10.87 15.42
C GLU A 75 14.17 11.74 16.69
N LEU A 76 13.10 12.52 16.91
CA LEU A 76 12.97 13.38 18.08
C LEU A 76 12.79 12.57 19.38
N ILE A 77 12.09 11.44 19.34
CA ILE A 77 12.00 10.54 20.50
C ILE A 77 13.36 9.94 20.84
N ASP A 78 14.12 9.50 19.85
CA ASP A 78 15.45 8.92 20.09
C ASP A 78 16.41 9.97 20.65
N ALA A 79 16.33 11.20 20.14
CA ALA A 79 17.05 12.35 20.69
C ALA A 79 16.62 12.65 22.12
N TYR A 80 15.32 12.63 22.43
CA TYR A 80 14.78 12.80 23.78
C TYR A 80 15.29 11.73 24.75
N LYS A 81 15.30 10.45 24.34
CA LYS A 81 15.82 9.35 25.17
C LYS A 81 17.31 9.49 25.51
N THR A 82 18.06 10.18 24.66
CA THR A 82 19.51 10.38 24.84
C THR A 82 19.82 11.66 25.62
N GLY A 83 19.15 12.77 25.29
CA GLY A 83 19.46 14.11 25.80
C GLY A 83 18.48 14.68 26.83
N GLY A 84 17.32 14.05 27.02
CA GLY A 84 16.30 14.43 28.01
C GLY A 84 15.47 15.69 27.69
N ASP A 85 15.74 16.42 26.60
CA ASP A 85 14.98 17.61 26.23
C ASP A 85 13.73 17.27 25.42
N ILE A 86 12.55 17.47 26.02
CA ILE A 86 11.25 17.18 25.41
C ILE A 86 10.68 18.34 24.58
N LYS A 87 11.24 19.55 24.72
CA LYS A 87 10.69 20.75 24.07
C LYS A 87 10.59 20.63 22.54
N PRO A 88 11.61 20.09 21.82
CA PRO A 88 11.53 19.92 20.37
C PRO A 88 10.43 18.94 19.95
N LEU A 89 10.25 17.86 20.72
CA LEU A 89 9.21 16.86 20.48
C LEU A 89 7.82 17.47 20.65
N ARG A 90 7.57 18.18 21.76
CA ARG A 90 6.29 18.87 22.01
C ARG A 90 5.95 19.86 20.90
N LYS A 91 6.89 20.71 20.51
CA LYS A 91 6.70 21.70 19.45
C LYS A 91 6.34 21.06 18.11
N THR A 92 7.03 19.96 17.77
CA THR A 92 6.78 19.25 16.51
C THR A 92 5.43 18.55 16.53
N LEU A 93 5.09 17.91 17.65
CA LEU A 93 3.82 17.22 17.83
C LEU A 93 2.63 18.20 17.77
N GLU A 94 2.74 19.37 18.41
CA GLU A 94 1.73 20.43 18.34
C GLU A 94 1.56 20.96 16.91
N SER A 95 2.65 21.05 16.14
CA SER A 95 2.58 21.48 14.73
C SER A 95 1.89 20.46 13.83
N PHE A 96 2.06 19.17 14.09
CA PHE A 96 1.48 18.10 13.27
C PHE A 96 0.06 17.74 13.70
N MET A 97 -0.21 17.86 14.99
CA MET A 97 -1.48 17.50 15.62
C MET A 97 -1.85 18.56 16.67
N PRO A 98 -2.50 19.65 16.24
CA PRO A 98 -2.89 20.71 17.16
C PRO A 98 -3.93 20.25 18.18
N ALA A 99 -4.83 19.32 17.79
CA ALA A 99 -5.85 18.76 18.66
C ALA A 99 -6.10 17.27 18.38
N ASN A 100 -6.64 16.56 19.37
CA ASN A 100 -7.06 15.17 19.25
C ASN A 100 -8.46 15.04 18.62
N ASP A 101 -8.96 13.80 18.49
CA ASP A 101 -10.28 13.49 17.92
C ASP A 101 -11.47 14.15 18.65
N ARG A 102 -11.25 14.66 19.87
CA ARG A 102 -12.23 15.39 20.69
C ARG A 102 -12.02 16.90 20.68
N ASN A 103 -11.12 17.38 19.83
CA ASN A 103 -10.71 18.77 19.73
C ASN A 103 -10.00 19.29 21.01
N GLU A 104 -9.42 18.39 21.82
CA GLU A 104 -8.61 18.75 22.97
C GLU A 104 -7.16 18.99 22.51
N PRO A 105 -6.52 20.10 22.90
CA PRO A 105 -5.22 20.48 22.38
C PRO A 105 -4.11 19.58 22.95
N VAL A 106 -3.24 19.09 22.06
CA VAL A 106 -2.13 18.18 22.46
C VAL A 106 -1.11 18.88 23.35
N ARG A 107 -1.05 20.22 23.32
CA ARG A 107 -0.16 21.01 24.17
C ARG A 107 -0.40 20.79 25.68
N ASP A 108 -1.62 20.43 26.06
CA ASP A 108 -2.03 20.27 27.47
C ASP A 108 -1.70 18.86 28.00
N TYR A 109 -1.16 17.97 27.17
CA TYR A 109 -0.79 16.61 27.59
C TYR A 109 0.43 16.64 28.52
N ASP A 110 0.49 15.69 29.46
CA ASP A 110 1.66 15.45 30.29
C ASP A 110 2.82 14.83 29.48
N ASP A 111 4.04 14.90 30.02
CA ASP A 111 5.25 14.46 29.31
C ASP A 111 5.20 12.95 28.99
N GLU A 112 4.64 12.13 29.88
CA GLU A 112 4.54 10.68 29.68
C GLU A 112 3.55 10.35 28.54
N SER A 113 2.42 11.06 28.49
CA SER A 113 1.44 10.95 27.42
C SER A 113 2.00 11.39 26.06
N VAL A 114 2.78 12.48 26.01
CA VAL A 114 3.45 12.94 24.78
C VAL A 114 4.43 11.88 24.26
N VAL A 115 5.24 11.30 25.14
CA VAL A 115 6.18 10.22 24.76
C VAL A 115 5.43 9.00 24.24
N ARG A 116 4.35 8.58 24.94
CA ARG A 116 3.53 7.43 24.54
C ARG A 116 2.89 7.62 23.17
N LEU A 117 2.31 8.80 22.93
CA LEU A 117 1.69 9.15 21.65
C LEU A 117 2.73 9.17 20.53
N SER A 118 3.89 9.77 20.80
CA SER A 118 4.99 9.86 19.84
C SER A 118 5.50 8.45 19.48
N GLU A 119 5.64 7.54 20.44
CA GLU A 119 6.04 6.15 20.18
C GLU A 119 5.05 5.39 19.28
N GLN A 120 3.76 5.62 19.48
CA GLN A 120 2.73 5.04 18.60
C GLN A 120 2.83 5.59 17.18
N MET A 121 3.18 6.87 17.04
CA MET A 121 3.23 7.59 15.76
C MET A 121 4.57 7.52 15.03
N ARG A 122 5.57 6.89 15.64
CA ARG A 122 6.90 6.69 15.04
C ARG A 122 6.87 6.05 13.65
N ARG A 123 5.87 5.18 13.39
CA ARG A 123 5.70 4.52 12.08
C ARG A 123 4.98 5.39 11.05
N GLY A 124 4.30 6.44 11.50
CA GLY A 124 3.47 7.31 10.69
C GLY A 124 2.38 7.96 11.52
N VAL A 125 2.09 9.23 11.23
CA VAL A 125 0.98 9.96 11.86
C VAL A 125 -0.33 9.45 11.26
N ALA A 126 -1.24 8.98 12.12
CA ALA A 126 -2.58 8.59 11.68
C ALA A 126 -3.40 9.81 11.31
N ILE A 127 -4.09 9.76 10.17
CA ILE A 127 -4.96 10.83 9.70
C ILE A 127 -6.33 10.29 9.35
N ALA A 128 -7.35 11.11 9.59
CA ALA A 128 -8.71 10.88 9.13
C ALA A 128 -9.05 11.88 8.02
N THR A 129 -9.54 11.37 6.90
CA THR A 129 -10.15 12.18 5.83
C THR A 129 -11.60 11.74 5.67
N PRO A 130 -12.57 12.48 6.23
CA PRO A 130 -13.99 12.18 6.09
C PRO A 130 -14.42 12.08 4.62
N VAL A 131 -15.49 11.33 4.38
CA VAL A 131 -16.09 11.24 3.05
C VAL A 131 -16.79 12.57 2.76
N PHE A 132 -16.46 13.20 1.63
CA PHE A 132 -16.97 14.50 1.18
C PHE A 132 -16.54 15.75 1.96
N ASP A 133 -15.83 15.59 3.07
CA ASP A 133 -15.26 16.69 3.87
C ASP A 133 -13.81 16.33 4.28
N GLY A 134 -13.03 15.96 3.26
CA GLY A 134 -11.68 15.43 3.42
C GLY A 134 -10.58 16.47 3.24
N ALA A 135 -9.33 16.00 3.37
CA ALA A 135 -8.17 16.82 3.06
C ALA A 135 -8.15 17.21 1.57
N HIS A 136 -7.89 18.48 1.30
CA HIS A 136 -7.71 19.00 -0.05
C HIS A 136 -6.24 18.94 -0.46
N GLU A 137 -5.96 19.16 -1.74
CA GLU A 137 -4.59 19.15 -2.28
C GLU A 137 -3.66 20.13 -1.55
N ALA A 138 -4.16 21.33 -1.21
CA ALA A 138 -3.40 22.32 -0.47
C ALA A 138 -2.96 21.81 0.91
N ASP A 139 -3.84 21.09 1.60
CA ASP A 139 -3.54 20.48 2.91
C ASP A 139 -2.45 19.41 2.77
N ILE A 140 -2.56 18.56 1.74
CA ILE A 140 -1.55 17.51 1.45
C ILE A 140 -0.18 18.14 1.18
N ASN A 141 -0.14 19.24 0.41
CA ASN A 141 1.12 19.93 0.10
C ASN A 141 1.77 20.52 1.36
N ILE A 142 0.97 21.14 2.25
CA ILE A 142 1.46 21.64 3.55
C ILE A 142 2.03 20.48 4.38
N MET A 143 1.34 19.34 4.42
CA MET A 143 1.79 18.18 5.17
C MET A 143 3.09 17.57 4.59
N LEU A 144 3.24 17.54 3.26
CA LEU A 144 4.47 17.11 2.61
C LEU A 144 5.65 18.04 2.98
N GLU A 145 5.45 19.36 2.96
CA GLU A 145 6.46 20.33 3.36
C GLU A 145 6.85 20.17 4.84
N GLN A 146 5.86 20.01 5.72
CA GLN A 146 6.06 19.75 7.15
C GLN A 146 6.88 18.47 7.41
N ALA A 147 6.69 17.45 6.57
CA ALA A 147 7.44 16.20 6.57
C ALA A 147 8.84 16.31 5.93
N GLY A 148 9.21 17.47 5.37
CA GLY A 148 10.49 17.66 4.67
C GLY A 148 10.53 17.04 3.26
N LEU A 149 9.36 16.81 2.66
CA LEU A 149 9.20 16.19 1.35
C LEU A 149 8.81 17.24 0.30
N HIS A 150 9.06 16.92 -0.97
CA HIS A 150 8.67 17.80 -2.08
C HIS A 150 7.15 17.76 -2.30
N THR A 151 6.55 18.92 -2.56
CA THR A 151 5.08 19.08 -2.75
C THR A 151 4.51 18.26 -3.90
N SER A 152 5.32 17.92 -4.92
CA SER A 152 4.86 17.04 -6.00
C SER A 152 4.58 15.59 -5.56
N GLY A 153 5.01 15.17 -4.36
CA GLY A 153 4.91 13.78 -3.90
C GLY A 153 5.81 12.81 -4.67
N GLN A 154 6.72 13.32 -5.51
CA GLN A 154 7.63 12.53 -6.32
C GLN A 154 9.05 12.59 -5.77
N SER A 155 9.73 11.44 -5.76
CA SER A 155 11.11 11.29 -5.30
C SER A 155 12.01 10.77 -6.42
N GLN A 156 13.30 11.06 -6.32
CA GLN A 156 14.29 10.39 -7.16
C GLN A 156 14.41 8.94 -6.69
N LEU A 157 14.29 8.00 -7.62
CA LEU A 157 14.50 6.58 -7.36
C LEU A 157 15.71 6.09 -8.14
N TYR A 158 16.28 5.00 -7.66
CA TYR A 158 17.40 4.28 -8.26
C TYR A 158 16.98 2.85 -8.56
N ASP A 159 17.45 2.29 -9.67
CA ASP A 159 17.23 0.89 -10.02
C ASP A 159 18.08 0.00 -9.09
N GLY A 160 17.46 -0.93 -8.36
CA GLY A 160 18.17 -1.85 -7.45
C GLY A 160 19.19 -2.75 -8.16
N ARG A 161 19.01 -3.00 -9.47
CA ARG A 161 19.90 -3.89 -10.24
C ARG A 161 21.15 -3.20 -10.77
N THR A 162 21.01 -1.97 -11.24
CA THR A 162 22.10 -1.23 -11.87
C THR A 162 22.69 -0.17 -10.94
N GLY A 163 21.92 0.31 -9.96
CA GLY A 163 22.25 1.45 -9.11
C GLY A 163 22.05 2.81 -9.80
N GLU A 164 21.62 2.83 -11.07
CA GLU A 164 21.44 4.07 -11.81
C GLU A 164 20.14 4.79 -11.43
N PRO A 165 20.13 6.14 -11.40
CA PRO A 165 18.91 6.89 -11.15
C PRO A 165 17.95 6.76 -12.33
N PHE A 166 16.64 6.68 -12.05
CA PHE A 166 15.62 6.80 -13.10
C PHE A 166 15.63 8.21 -13.71
N ASP A 167 15.39 8.31 -15.03
CA ASP A 167 15.38 9.57 -15.78
C ASP A 167 14.38 10.62 -15.26
N ARG A 168 13.29 10.15 -14.62
CA ARG A 168 12.22 11.00 -14.09
C ARG A 168 11.93 10.61 -12.66
N LYS A 169 11.59 11.63 -11.86
CA LYS A 169 11.06 11.42 -10.51
C LYS A 169 9.76 10.62 -10.58
N VAL A 170 9.59 9.72 -9.61
CA VAL A 170 8.46 8.80 -9.54
C VAL A 170 7.67 9.09 -8.27
N THR A 171 6.35 8.99 -8.35
CA THR A 171 5.49 9.08 -7.16
C THR A 171 5.79 7.92 -6.23
N MET A 172 6.22 8.24 -5.00
CA MET A 172 6.47 7.29 -3.93
C MET A 172 5.56 7.64 -2.76
N GLY A 173 5.04 6.64 -2.08
CA GLY A 173 4.17 6.87 -0.94
C GLY A 173 3.60 5.59 -0.37
N TYR A 174 2.68 5.76 0.58
CA TYR A 174 1.98 4.66 1.22
C TYR A 174 0.54 4.59 0.73
N ILE A 175 0.15 3.44 0.19
CA ILE A 175 -1.22 3.14 -0.22
C ILE A 175 -1.71 1.91 0.57
N TYR A 176 -2.96 1.96 1.04
CA TYR A 176 -3.52 0.86 1.80
C TYR A 176 -3.97 -0.29 0.89
N MET A 177 -3.31 -1.44 1.00
CA MET A 177 -3.53 -2.61 0.16
C MET A 177 -4.17 -3.77 0.93
N LEU A 178 -5.10 -4.45 0.27
CA LEU A 178 -5.89 -5.58 0.79
C LEU A 178 -5.57 -6.85 0.00
N LYS A 179 -5.38 -7.97 0.71
CA LYS A 179 -5.37 -9.31 0.11
C LYS A 179 -6.80 -9.83 0.02
N LEU A 180 -7.26 -10.16 -1.19
CA LEU A 180 -8.60 -10.71 -1.40
C LEU A 180 -8.60 -12.22 -1.16
N HIS A 181 -9.77 -12.77 -0.84
CA HIS A 181 -9.99 -14.22 -0.68
C HIS A 181 -9.85 -15.01 -2.01
N HIS A 182 -9.55 -14.34 -3.12
CA HIS A 182 -9.30 -14.97 -4.41
C HIS A 182 -7.85 -15.47 -4.49
N LEU A 183 -7.60 -16.62 -3.87
CA LEU A 183 -6.29 -17.26 -3.83
C LEU A 183 -6.08 -18.16 -5.03
N VAL A 184 -4.84 -18.22 -5.55
CA VAL A 184 -4.54 -19.03 -6.74
C VAL A 184 -4.66 -20.54 -6.46
N ASP A 185 -4.27 -21.00 -5.28
CA ASP A 185 -4.36 -22.42 -4.89
C ASP A 185 -5.80 -22.97 -4.98
N ASP A 186 -6.78 -22.14 -4.64
CA ASP A 186 -8.18 -22.53 -4.70
C ASP A 186 -8.68 -22.60 -6.14
N LYS A 187 -8.02 -21.90 -7.07
CA LYS A 187 -8.39 -21.80 -8.49
C LYS A 187 -7.66 -22.77 -9.41
N ILE A 188 -6.46 -23.23 -9.05
CA ILE A 188 -5.74 -24.23 -9.85
C ILE A 188 -6.55 -25.53 -9.86
N HIS A 189 -6.83 -26.03 -11.07
CA HIS A 189 -7.52 -27.29 -11.30
C HIS A 189 -7.05 -27.92 -12.61
N ALA A 190 -6.61 -29.17 -12.55
CA ALA A 190 -6.16 -29.94 -13.70
C ALA A 190 -6.70 -31.37 -13.60
N ARG A 191 -7.05 -31.95 -14.75
CA ARG A 191 -7.59 -33.30 -14.88
C ARG A 191 -6.95 -33.98 -16.08
N SER A 192 -6.43 -35.19 -15.89
CA SER A 192 -6.07 -36.11 -16.99
C SER A 192 -7.22 -37.07 -17.27
N ILE A 193 -7.57 -37.93 -16.30
CA ILE A 193 -8.68 -38.89 -16.33
C ILE A 193 -9.45 -38.76 -15.00
N GLY A 194 -10.74 -39.04 -14.99
CA GLY A 194 -11.56 -38.94 -13.79
C GLY A 194 -12.95 -39.54 -13.97
N PRO A 195 -13.86 -39.35 -13.01
CA PRO A 195 -15.22 -39.89 -13.08
C PRO A 195 -16.03 -39.25 -14.21
N TYR A 196 -17.02 -40.02 -14.69
CA TYR A 196 -17.95 -39.65 -15.74
C TYR A 196 -19.39 -39.73 -15.23
N SER A 197 -20.25 -38.90 -15.82
CA SER A 197 -21.69 -38.95 -15.61
C SER A 197 -22.25 -40.25 -16.20
N LEU A 198 -23.08 -40.96 -15.44
CA LEU A 198 -23.70 -42.21 -15.89
C LEU A 198 -24.64 -42.00 -17.09
N VAL A 199 -25.29 -40.84 -17.18
CA VAL A 199 -26.30 -40.56 -18.21
C VAL A 199 -25.64 -40.09 -19.50
N THR A 200 -24.80 -39.06 -19.43
CA THR A 200 -24.21 -38.44 -20.63
C THR A 200 -22.89 -39.06 -21.04
N GLN A 201 -22.29 -39.90 -20.19
CA GLN A 201 -20.94 -40.43 -20.37
C GLN A 201 -19.88 -39.34 -20.57
N GLN A 202 -20.15 -38.13 -20.08
CA GLN A 202 -19.23 -36.99 -20.10
C GLN A 202 -18.48 -36.89 -18.77
N PRO A 203 -17.26 -36.32 -18.76
CA PRO A 203 -16.58 -35.93 -17.53
C PRO A 203 -17.50 -35.19 -16.56
N LEU A 204 -17.43 -35.49 -15.25
CA LEU A 204 -18.14 -34.70 -14.23
C LEU A 204 -17.71 -33.23 -14.25
N GLY A 205 -18.50 -32.36 -13.60
CA GLY A 205 -18.23 -30.92 -13.49
C GLY A 205 -17.64 -30.52 -12.14
N GLY A 206 -16.82 -29.47 -12.14
CA GLY A 206 -16.32 -28.83 -10.92
C GLY A 206 -15.10 -29.51 -10.28
N LYS A 207 -14.29 -28.69 -9.59
CA LYS A 207 -13.03 -29.12 -8.96
C LYS A 207 -13.22 -30.24 -7.93
N ALA A 208 -14.29 -30.16 -7.13
CA ALA A 208 -14.57 -31.14 -6.07
C ALA A 208 -14.79 -32.57 -6.58
N GLN A 209 -15.27 -32.73 -7.83
CA GLN A 209 -15.51 -34.02 -8.46
C GLN A 209 -14.41 -34.42 -9.44
N PHE A 210 -13.27 -33.73 -9.38
CA PHE A 210 -12.19 -33.86 -10.37
C PHE A 210 -12.72 -33.71 -11.80
N GLY A 211 -13.61 -32.73 -12.00
CA GLY A 211 -14.36 -32.52 -13.23
C GLY A 211 -13.53 -31.98 -14.40
N GLY A 212 -14.03 -32.13 -15.63
CA GLY A 212 -13.40 -31.55 -16.82
C GLY A 212 -13.78 -30.09 -17.04
N GLN A 213 -13.00 -29.37 -17.84
CA GLN A 213 -13.39 -28.07 -18.38
C GLN A 213 -14.47 -28.26 -19.44
N ARG A 214 -15.46 -27.36 -19.46
CA ARG A 214 -16.47 -27.34 -20.50
C ARG A 214 -15.86 -26.76 -21.78
N PHE A 215 -15.89 -27.54 -22.85
CA PHE A 215 -15.62 -27.06 -24.20
C PHE A 215 -16.98 -26.78 -24.86
N GLY A 216 -17.31 -25.51 -25.05
CA GLY A 216 -18.61 -25.06 -25.52
C GLY A 216 -18.65 -24.81 -27.02
N GLU A 217 -19.78 -24.29 -27.49
CA GLU A 217 -20.03 -24.02 -28.91
C GLU A 217 -19.08 -22.97 -29.48
N MET A 218 -18.79 -21.89 -28.74
CA MET A 218 -17.85 -20.85 -29.17
C MET A 218 -16.42 -21.38 -29.30
N GLU A 219 -16.00 -22.29 -28.42
CA GLU A 219 -14.69 -22.91 -28.53
C GLU A 219 -14.60 -23.88 -29.74
N VAL A 220 -15.72 -24.48 -30.15
CA VAL A 220 -15.80 -25.28 -31.38
C VAL A 220 -15.68 -24.38 -32.61
N TRP A 221 -16.44 -23.29 -32.69
CA TRP A 221 -16.35 -22.34 -33.82
C TRP A 221 -14.96 -21.73 -33.99
N ALA A 222 -14.20 -21.58 -32.91
CA ALA A 222 -12.83 -21.08 -32.98
C ALA A 222 -11.84 -22.08 -33.63
N LEU A 223 -12.21 -23.38 -33.71
CA LEU A 223 -11.41 -24.43 -34.34
C LEU A 223 -11.84 -24.76 -35.78
N GLU A 224 -13.07 -24.43 -36.16
CA GLU A 224 -13.61 -24.58 -37.52
C GLU A 224 -13.00 -23.56 -38.49
#